data_AF-A0A2K8ZSA2-F1
#
_entry.id   AF-A0A2K8ZSA2-F1
#
_cell.length_a   1.000
_cell.length_b   1.000
_cell.length_c   1.000
_cell.angle_alpha   90.00
_cell.angle_beta   90.00
_cell.angle_gamma   90.00
#
_symmetry.space_group_name_H-M   'P 1'
#
loop_
_entity.id
_entity.type
_entity.pdbx_description
1 polymer ?
#
loop_
_entity_poly.entity_id
_entity_poly.type
_entity_poly.pdbx_seq_one_letter_code
_entity_poly.pdbx_strand_id
1 'polypeptide(L)'
;MFDIMIFVLINAFWFTLIIGTTTLFILRTIYAYQGDFSLNEKLMIMFIPLSLGYYKYNQNKNMFSLIYRILVIVFFVTGFIAFIYIAYTELELMLL
;
A
#
# COMPACT_ATOMS: atom_id res chain seq x y z
N MET A 1 12.23 15.02 -22.42
CA MET A 1 11.16 15.32 -21.43
C MET A 1 10.37 14.07 -21.10
N PHE A 2 9.96 13.29 -22.11
CA PHE A 2 9.29 12.01 -21.94
C PHE A 2 10.11 10.98 -21.14
N ASP A 3 11.42 10.87 -21.39
CA ASP A 3 12.30 9.93 -20.65
C ASP A 3 12.41 10.26 -19.15
N ILE A 4 12.46 11.55 -18.80
CA ILE A 4 12.48 12.02 -17.41
C ILE A 4 11.15 11.67 -16.73
N MET A 5 10.03 11.84 -17.43
CA MET A 5 8.71 11.48 -16.93
C MET A 5 8.59 9.97 -16.66
N ILE A 6 9.05 9.13 -17.60
CA ILE A 6 9.12 7.67 -17.42
C ILE A 6 9.99 7.33 -16.21
N PHE A 7 11.19 7.91 -16.11
CA PHE A 7 12.11 7.65 -15.00
C PHE A 7 11.46 7.98 -13.65
N VAL A 8 10.82 9.15 -13.52
CA VAL A 8 10.13 9.55 -12.29
C VAL A 8 8.99 8.59 -11.96
N LEU A 9 8.23 8.14 -12.95
CA LEU A 9 7.08 7.24 -12.76
C LEU A 9 7.50 5.82 -12.36
N ILE A 10 8.54 5.26 -12.99
CA ILE A 10 9.10 3.96 -12.58
C ILE A 10 9.59 4.04 -11.14
N ASN A 11 10.30 5.10 -10.77
CA ASN A 11 10.77 5.28 -9.39
C ASN A 11 9.61 5.50 -8.42
N ALA A 12 8.56 6.23 -8.80
CA ALA A 12 7.36 6.40 -7.98
C ALA A 12 6.58 5.08 -7.80
N PHE A 13 6.56 4.23 -8.83
CA PHE A 13 6.00 2.88 -8.75
C PHE A 13 6.77 2.03 -7.74
N TRP A 14 8.10 1.94 -7.89
CA TRP A 14 8.95 1.19 -6.97
C TRP A 14 8.89 1.72 -5.54
N PHE A 15 8.83 3.05 -5.38
CA PHE A 15 8.60 3.69 -4.10
C PHE A 15 7.28 3.22 -3.48
N THR A 16 6.17 3.27 -4.23
CA THR A 16 4.87 2.87 -3.70
C THR A 16 4.83 1.37 -3.39
N LEU A 17 5.43 0.53 -4.23
CA LEU A 17 5.41 -0.91 -4.10
C LEU A 17 6.30 -1.40 -2.96
N ILE A 18 7.51 -0.87 -2.80
CA ILE A 18 8.42 -1.25 -1.71
C ILE A 18 8.10 -0.47 -0.44
N ILE A 19 8.16 0.86 -0.48
CA ILE A 19 8.04 1.71 0.71
C ILE A 19 6.60 1.71 1.21
N GLY A 20 5.61 1.80 0.32
CA GLY A 20 4.20 1.74 0.72
C GLY A 20 3.85 0.41 1.39
N THR A 21 4.20 -0.72 0.75
CA THR A 21 3.95 -2.06 1.32
C THR A 21 4.69 -2.26 2.64
N THR A 22 5.96 -1.87 2.72
CA THR A 22 6.76 -2.00 3.95
C THR A 22 6.19 -1.13 5.08
N THR A 23 5.81 0.11 4.78
CA THR A 23 5.18 1.02 5.76
C THR A 23 3.89 0.43 6.31
N LEU A 24 3.00 -0.06 5.44
CA LEU A 24 1.74 -0.69 5.87
C LEU A 24 1.98 -2.00 6.63
N PHE A 25 2.99 -2.77 6.26
CA PHE A 25 3.37 -3.98 6.98
C PHE A 25 3.90 -3.68 8.39
N ILE A 26 4.76 -2.67 8.54
CA ILE A 26 5.26 -2.22 9.83
C ILE A 26 4.10 -1.73 10.72
N LEU A 27 3.18 -0.92 10.18
CA LEU A 27 2.02 -0.46 10.95
C LEU A 27 1.12 -1.60 11.42
N ARG A 28 0.85 -2.59 10.57
CA ARG A 28 0.10 -3.80 10.95
C ARG A 28 0.81 -4.60 12.03
N THR A 29 2.13 -4.70 11.92
CA THR A 29 2.99 -5.36 12.90
C THR A 29 2.90 -4.66 14.26
N ILE A 30 3.09 -3.33 14.28
CA ILE A 30 2.96 -2.51 15.50
C ILE A 30 1.58 -2.71 16.13
N TYR A 31 0.51 -2.60 15.33
CA TYR A 31 -0.85 -2.79 15.80
C TYR A 31 -1.09 -4.19 16.40
N ALA A 32 -0.61 -5.24 15.72
CA ALA A 32 -0.74 -6.62 16.18
C ALA A 32 0.03 -6.87 17.49
N TYR A 33 1.20 -6.24 17.69
CA TYR A 33 1.98 -6.42 18.92
C TYR A 33 1.50 -5.57 20.10
N GLN A 34 0.93 -4.40 19.84
CA GLN A 34 0.38 -3.53 20.89
C GLN A 34 -1.00 -3.98 21.38
N GLY A 35 -1.76 -4.68 20.54
CA GLY A 35 -3.08 -5.21 20.91
C GLY A 35 -3.03 -6.54 21.65
N ASP A 36 -4.07 -6.79 22.44
CA ASP A 36 -4.31 -8.05 23.13
C ASP A 36 -4.97 -9.07 22.18
N PHE A 37 -4.19 -9.52 21.21
CA PHE A 37 -4.61 -10.50 20.20
C PHE A 37 -3.95 -11.85 20.45
N SER A 38 -4.64 -12.95 20.15
CA SER A 38 -4.02 -14.27 20.08
C SER A 38 -2.99 -14.34 18.94
N LEU A 39 -2.04 -15.29 19.01
CA LEU A 39 -1.02 -15.46 17.97
C LEU A 39 -1.63 -15.60 16.56
N ASN A 40 -2.71 -16.37 16.45
CA ASN A 40 -3.42 -16.58 15.19
C ASN A 40 -3.99 -15.27 14.64
N GLU A 41 -4.56 -14.42 15.49
CA GLU A 41 -5.09 -13.12 15.09
C GLU A 41 -3.98 -12.15 14.70
N LYS A 42 -2.85 -12.14 15.42
CA LYS A 42 -1.67 -11.35 15.04
C LYS A 42 -1.17 -11.73 13.65
N LEU A 43 -1.06 -13.02 13.36
CA LEU A 43 -0.68 -13.51 12.04
C LEU A 43 -1.69 -13.11 10.96
N MET A 44 -2.99 -13.20 11.26
CA MET A 44 -4.04 -12.73 10.36
C MET A 44 -3.92 -11.24 10.08
N ILE A 45 -3.69 -10.40 11.09
CA ILE A 45 -3.52 -8.96 10.93
C ILE A 45 -2.32 -8.64 10.02
N MET A 46 -1.18 -9.31 10.22
CA MET A 46 0.07 -9.03 9.51
C MET A 46 0.09 -9.55 8.07
N PHE A 47 -0.38 -10.77 7.85
CA PHE A 47 -0.15 -11.49 6.59
C PHE A 47 -1.37 -11.59 5.68
N ILE A 48 -2.58 -11.34 6.17
CA ILE A 48 -3.74 -11.28 5.27
C ILE A 48 -3.52 -10.12 4.28
N PRO A 49 -3.70 -10.37 2.98
CA PRO A 49 -3.45 -9.38 1.94
C PRO A 49 -4.42 -8.20 2.03
N LEU A 50 -4.05 -7.11 1.35
CA LEU A 50 -4.90 -5.92 1.18
C LEU A 50 -5.38 -5.28 2.49
N SER A 51 -4.62 -5.46 3.59
CA SER A 51 -5.00 -4.96 4.91
C SER A 51 -6.32 -5.53 5.47
N LEU A 52 -6.89 -6.59 4.88
CA LEU A 52 -8.19 -7.12 5.32
C LEU A 52 -8.13 -7.63 6.77
N GLY A 53 -7.00 -8.24 7.16
CA GLY A 53 -6.76 -8.64 8.54
C GLY A 53 -6.85 -7.46 9.51
N TYR A 54 -6.15 -6.36 9.20
CA TYR A 54 -6.23 -5.15 10.00
C TYR A 54 -7.68 -4.63 10.14
N TYR A 55 -8.42 -4.51 9.04
CA TYR A 55 -9.80 -4.00 9.08
C TYR A 55 -10.78 -4.91 9.80
N LYS A 56 -10.55 -6.23 9.81
CA LYS A 56 -11.37 -7.19 10.54
C LYS A 56 -11.27 -7.02 12.05
N TYR A 57 -10.06 -6.81 12.56
CA TYR A 57 -9.78 -6.76 14.00
C TYR A 57 -9.79 -5.32 14.57
N ASN A 58 -9.60 -4.31 13.72
CA ASN A 58 -9.67 -2.91 14.15
C ASN A 58 -11.09 -2.33 14.05
N GLN A 59 -11.91 -2.59 15.06
CA GLN A 59 -13.28 -2.08 15.15
C GLN A 59 -13.37 -0.64 15.65
N ASN A 60 -12.32 -0.13 16.31
CA ASN A 60 -12.30 1.23 16.88
C ASN A 60 -11.72 2.26 15.90
N LYS A 61 -12.44 3.38 15.74
CA LYS A 61 -11.98 4.54 14.98
C LYS A 61 -11.10 5.44 15.85
N ASN A 62 -9.86 5.04 16.03
CA ASN A 62 -8.83 5.87 16.69
C ASN A 62 -7.96 6.62 15.66
N MET A 63 -7.13 7.55 16.14
CA MET A 63 -6.21 8.32 15.29
C MET A 63 -5.25 7.42 14.49
N PHE A 64 -4.77 6.33 15.09
CA PHE A 64 -3.95 5.35 14.40
C PHE A 64 -4.67 4.76 13.18
N SER A 65 -5.94 4.36 13.35
CA SER A 65 -6.77 3.85 12.27
C SER A 65 -7.04 4.87 11.17
N LEU A 66 -7.13 6.15 11.52
CA LEU A 66 -7.30 7.21 10.55
C LEU A 66 -6.04 7.33 9.68
N ILE A 67 -4.87 7.43 10.32
CA ILE A 67 -3.56 7.53 9.64
C ILE A 67 -3.34 6.30 8.75
N TYR A 68 -3.57 5.10 9.28
CA TYR A 68 -3.44 3.86 8.52
C TYR A 68 -4.31 3.88 7.25
N ARG A 69 -5.57 4.28 7.39
CA ARG A 69 -6.52 4.33 6.27
C ARG A 69 -6.10 5.36 5.22
N ILE A 70 -5.65 6.54 5.65
CA ILE A 70 -5.13 7.57 4.75
C ILE A 70 -3.94 7.03 3.96
N LEU A 71 -2.98 6.37 4.63
CA LEU A 71 -1.82 5.78 3.96
C LEU A 71 -2.21 4.68 2.97
N VAL A 72 -3.14 3.80 3.33
CA VAL A 72 -3.68 2.79 2.40
C VAL A 72 -4.26 3.44 1.15
N ILE A 73 -5.08 4.49 1.31
CA ILE A 73 -5.70 5.19 0.19
C ILE A 73 -4.64 5.87 -0.68
N VAL A 74 -3.70 6.60 -0.07
CA VAL A 74 -2.64 7.30 -0.80
C VAL A 74 -1.80 6.31 -1.60
N PHE A 75 -1.31 5.23 -0.98
CA PHE A 75 -0.51 4.23 -1.69
C PHE A 75 -1.30 3.47 -2.75
N PHE A 76 -2.59 3.22 -2.53
CA PHE A 76 -3.44 2.61 -3.55
C PHE A 76 -3.60 3.53 -4.77
N VAL A 77 -3.94 4.81 -4.55
CA VAL A 77 -4.14 5.78 -5.65
C VAL A 77 -2.84 6.00 -6.42
N THR A 78 -1.71 6.22 -5.72
CA THR A 78 -0.42 6.43 -6.41
C THR A 78 0.03 5.17 -7.15
N GLY A 79 -0.14 3.99 -6.55
CA GLY A 79 0.18 2.71 -7.17
C GLY A 79 -0.68 2.42 -8.40
N PHE A 80 -1.97 2.74 -8.32
CA PHE A 80 -2.91 2.59 -9.44
C PHE A 80 -2.58 3.52 -10.61
N ILE A 81 -2.29 4.80 -10.34
CA ILE A 81 -1.85 5.75 -11.38
C ILE A 81 -0.56 5.28 -12.05
N ALA A 82 0.41 4.84 -11.24
CA ALA A 82 1.68 4.33 -11.75
C ALA A 82 1.49 3.06 -12.60
N PHE A 83 0.58 2.16 -12.18
CA PHE A 83 0.23 0.97 -12.95
C PHE A 83 -0.42 1.30 -14.30
N ILE A 84 -1.41 2.21 -14.33
CA ILE A 84 -2.04 2.65 -15.59
C ILE A 84 -0.99 3.21 -16.55
N TYR A 85 -0.06 4.00 -16.03
CA TYR A 85 0.98 4.60 -16.85
C TYR A 85 1.94 3.56 -17.43
N ILE A 86 2.42 2.61 -16.61
CA ILE A 86 3.27 1.50 -17.08
C ILE A 86 2.53 0.69 -18.14
N ALA A 87 1.26 0.35 -17.90
CA ALA A 87 0.44 -0.35 -18.88
C ALA A 87 0.32 0.46 -20.18
N TYR A 88 0.11 1.77 -20.09
CA TYR A 88 0.05 2.65 -21.26
C TYR A 88 1.37 2.68 -22.06
N THR A 89 2.52 2.72 -21.38
CA THR A 89 3.84 2.73 -22.04
C THR A 89 4.20 1.37 -22.64
N GLU A 90 3.95 0.27 -21.92
CA GLU A 90 4.32 -1.08 -22.34
C GLU A 90 3.36 -1.69 -23.38
N LEU A 91 2.10 -1.25 -23.41
CA LEU A 91 1.15 -1.65 -24.46
C LEU A 91 1.39 -0.89 -25.78
N GLU A 92 2.48 -0.13 -25.90
CA GLU A 92 2.82 0.65 -27.09
C GLU A 92 1.66 1.57 -27.56
N LEU A 93 0.76 1.98 -26.66
CA LEU A 93 -0.38 2.87 -26.97
C LEU A 93 0.06 4.28 -27.39
N MET A 94 1.36 4.52 -27.47
CA MET A 94 2.00 5.74 -27.96
C MET A 94 2.59 5.59 -29.38
N LEU A 95 2.45 4.43 -30.04
CA LEU A 95 2.96 4.19 -31.41
C LEU A 95 1.98 4.56 -32.54
N LEU A 96 0.97 5.40 -32.27
CA LEU A 96 0.11 6.03 -33.29
C LEU A 96 0.05 7.54 -33.11
#